data_AF-A0A1G6QGL9-F1
#
_entry.id   AF-A0A1G6QGL9-F1
#
_cell.length_a   1.000
_cell.length_b   1.000
_cell.length_c   1.000
_cell.angle_alpha   90.00
_cell.angle_beta   90.00
_cell.angle_gamma   90.00
#
_symmetry.space_group_name_H-M   'P 1'
#
loop_
_entity.id
_entity.type
_entity.pdbx_description
1 polymer ?
#
loop_
_entity_poly.entity_id
_entity_poly.type
_entity_poly.pdbx_seq_one_letter_code
_entity_poly.pdbx_strand_id
1 'polypeptide(L)'
;MREAADPVLVRWRGADRAARQSADVLLGEHTDPVAALAWILRVFAEYPGCFAAAARHVGGHWCLVAVMIHKGRPEWMILSGGLSEDATENAVRFFCQTVLTEVSTCP
;
A
#
# COMPACT_ATOMS: atom_id res chain seq x y z
N MET A 1 -16.07 -11.21 -18.69
CA MET A 1 -15.65 -9.97 -18.00
C MET A 1 -15.45 -10.33 -16.54
N ARG A 2 -14.21 -10.27 -16.02
CA ARG A 2 -14.04 -10.22 -14.56
C ARG A 2 -14.30 -8.78 -14.17
N GLU A 3 -15.31 -8.53 -13.34
CA GLU A 3 -15.42 -7.26 -12.61
C GLU A 3 -14.09 -7.07 -11.87
N ALA A 4 -13.47 -5.91 -12.07
CA ALA A 4 -12.33 -5.52 -11.24
C ALA A 4 -12.86 -5.43 -9.81
N ALA A 5 -12.43 -6.34 -8.93
CA ALA A 5 -12.82 -6.30 -7.54
C ALA A 5 -12.38 -4.94 -6.97
N ASP A 6 -13.32 -4.19 -6.38
CA ASP A 6 -13.00 -2.93 -5.73
C ASP A 6 -12.04 -3.21 -4.56
N PRO A 7 -10.88 -2.55 -4.51
CA PRO A 7 -9.89 -2.83 -3.48
C PRO A 7 -10.43 -2.44 -2.10
N VAL A 8 -10.33 -3.36 -1.15
CA VAL A 8 -10.69 -3.13 0.25
C VAL A 8 -9.52 -2.45 0.97
N LEU A 9 -9.69 -1.16 1.28
CA LEU A 9 -8.74 -0.37 2.05
C LEU A 9 -9.08 -0.38 3.55
N VAL A 10 -8.12 -0.75 4.38
CA VAL A 10 -8.26 -0.73 5.83
C VAL A 10 -7.18 0.13 6.47
N ARG A 11 -7.62 1.08 7.32
CA ARG A 11 -6.73 1.79 8.24
C ARG A 11 -6.32 0.84 9.35
N TRP A 12 -5.01 0.59 9.47
CA TRP A 12 -4.45 -0.34 10.42
C TRP A 12 -4.82 0.01 11.87
N ARG A 13 -4.69 1.30 12.24
CA ARG A 13 -5.06 1.80 13.55
C ARG A 13 -6.59 1.77 13.71
N GLY A 14 -7.07 1.00 14.68
CA GLY A 14 -8.49 0.90 15.02
C GLY A 14 -9.25 -0.22 14.30
N ALA A 15 -8.69 -0.84 13.27
CA ALA A 15 -9.26 -2.03 12.66
C ALA A 15 -9.01 -3.27 13.53
N ASP A 16 -10.01 -4.16 13.61
CA ASP A 16 -9.83 -5.48 14.22
C ASP A 16 -9.00 -6.42 13.32
N ARG A 17 -8.74 -7.63 13.82
CA ARG A 17 -7.97 -8.64 13.07
C ARG A 17 -8.69 -9.11 11.80
N ALA A 18 -10.01 -9.30 11.86
CA ALA A 18 -10.77 -9.83 10.74
C ALA A 18 -10.75 -8.85 9.57
N ALA A 19 -10.96 -7.56 9.84
CA ALA A 19 -10.86 -6.50 8.84
C ALA A 19 -9.48 -6.47 8.16
N ARG A 20 -8.39 -6.63 8.92
CA ARG A 20 -7.03 -6.64 8.36
C ARG A 20 -6.75 -7.87 7.49
N GLN A 21 -7.32 -9.02 7.83
CA GLN A 21 -7.15 -10.25 7.05
C GLN A 21 -7.91 -10.22 5.72
N SER A 22 -8.98 -9.42 5.63
CA SER A 22 -9.78 -9.24 4.43
C SER A 22 -9.37 -8.04 3.58
N ALA A 23 -8.31 -7.30 3.98
CA ALA A 23 -7.88 -6.10 3.28
C ALA A 23 -6.98 -6.43 2.08
N ASP A 24 -7.25 -5.80 0.94
CA ASP A 24 -6.30 -5.73 -0.18
C ASP A 24 -5.19 -4.72 0.12
N VAL A 25 -5.56 -3.63 0.81
CA VAL A 25 -4.65 -2.52 1.12
C VAL A 25 -4.68 -2.19 2.61
N LEU A 26 -3.51 -2.16 3.24
CA LEU A 26 -3.34 -1.73 4.63
C LEU A 26 -2.62 -0.38 4.73
N LEU A 27 -3.22 0.55 5.49
CA LEU A 27 -2.66 1.89 5.70
C LEU A 27 -2.23 2.11 7.16
N GLY A 28 -0.96 2.47 7.35
CA GLY A 28 -0.36 2.84 8.63
C GLY A 28 0.01 4.32 8.72
N GLU A 29 0.19 4.81 9.96
CA GLU A 29 0.69 6.15 10.24
C GLU A 29 1.95 6.07 11.08
N HIS A 30 2.99 6.78 10.67
CA HIS A 30 4.30 6.73 11.29
C HIS A 30 4.97 8.11 11.24
N THR A 31 5.83 8.41 12.21
CA THR A 31 6.63 9.65 12.21
C THR A 31 7.99 9.45 11.57
N ASP A 32 8.52 8.23 11.61
CA ASP A 32 9.83 7.85 11.09
C ASP A 32 9.71 6.96 9.84
N PRO A 33 10.34 7.32 8.71
CA PRO A 33 10.31 6.53 7.48
C PRO A 33 10.98 5.16 7.63
N VAL A 34 11.99 5.00 8.49
CA VAL A 34 12.65 3.71 8.69
C VAL A 34 11.72 2.74 9.43
N ALA A 35 11.08 3.20 10.51
CA ALA A 35 10.05 2.44 11.21
C ALA A 35 8.87 2.09 10.30
N ALA A 36 8.48 3.00 9.40
CA ALA A 36 7.41 2.77 8.43
C ALA A 36 7.77 1.68 7.41
N LEU A 37 9.00 1.70 6.88
CA LEU A 37 9.50 0.62 6.01
C LEU A 37 9.48 -0.73 6.73
N ALA A 38 10.00 -0.79 7.96
CA ALA A 38 10.01 -2.01 8.76
C ALA A 38 8.59 -2.52 9.06
N TRP A 39 7.63 -1.61 9.22
CA TRP A 39 6.22 -1.97 9.39
C TRP A 39 5.62 -2.54 8.10
N ILE A 40 5.86 -1.92 6.93
CA ILE A 40 5.37 -2.43 5.64
C ILE A 40 5.89 -3.86 5.38
N LEU A 41 7.18 -4.10 5.58
CA LEU A 41 7.77 -5.44 5.38
C LEU A 41 7.13 -6.49 6.30
N ARG A 42 6.81 -6.10 7.54
CA ARG A 42 6.11 -6.97 8.48
C ARG A 42 4.67 -7.25 8.07
N VAL A 43 3.96 -6.25 7.54
CA VAL A 43 2.60 -6.44 7.02
C VAL A 43 2.58 -7.54 5.95
N PHE A 44 3.50 -7.52 4.99
CA PHE A 44 3.54 -8.57 3.97
C PHE A 44 3.95 -9.94 4.53
N ALA A 45 4.74 -9.99 5.59
CA ALA A 45 5.05 -11.24 6.28
C ALA A 45 3.87 -11.80 7.08
N GLU A 46 3.08 -10.93 7.72
CA GLU A 46 1.94 -11.31 8.57
C GLU A 46 0.65 -11.57 7.76
N TYR A 47 0.48 -10.91 6.62
CA TYR A 47 -0.71 -10.97 5.77
C TYR A 47 -0.31 -11.30 4.31
N PRO A 48 -0.04 -12.57 3.98
CA PRO A 48 0.42 -12.98 2.65
C PRO A 48 -0.56 -12.68 1.50
N GLY A 49 -1.83 -12.38 1.81
CA GLY A 49 -2.85 -11.94 0.84
C GLY A 49 -2.95 -10.43 0.66
N CYS A 50 -2.23 -9.64 1.45
CA CYS A 50 -2.23 -8.18 1.34
C CYS A 50 -1.53 -7.76 0.04
N PHE A 51 -2.27 -7.14 -0.88
CA PHE A 51 -1.74 -6.72 -2.17
C PHE A 51 -0.84 -5.49 -2.04
N ALA A 52 -1.23 -4.52 -1.21
CA ALA A 52 -0.46 -3.30 -1.01
C ALA A 52 -0.45 -2.87 0.46
N ALA A 53 0.64 -2.24 0.88
CA ALA A 53 0.74 -1.61 2.17
C ALA A 53 1.33 -0.21 2.02
N ALA A 54 0.72 0.75 2.71
CA ALA A 54 1.11 2.14 2.67
C ALA A 54 1.30 2.69 4.07
N ALA A 55 2.29 3.56 4.25
CA ALA A 55 2.54 4.28 5.49
C ALA A 55 2.65 5.76 5.20
N ARG A 56 1.88 6.59 5.89
CA ARG A 56 1.96 8.05 5.76
C ARG A 56 2.55 8.70 7.01
N HIS A 57 3.20 9.85 6.80
CA HIS A 57 3.59 10.71 7.90
C HIS A 57 2.35 11.26 8.61
N VAL A 58 2.35 11.30 9.96
CA VAL A 58 1.26 11.89 10.76
C VAL A 58 0.97 13.35 10.36
N GLY A 59 2.02 14.09 9.96
CA GLY A 59 1.92 15.47 9.45
C GLY A 59 1.88 15.60 7.93
N GLY A 60 1.72 14.50 7.16
CA GLY A 60 1.59 14.56 5.70
C GLY A 60 2.85 14.94 4.91
N HIS A 61 4.05 14.80 5.50
CA HIS A 61 5.31 15.19 4.85
C HIS A 61 5.84 14.15 3.86
N TRP A 62 5.38 12.92 3.98
CA TRP A 62 5.77 11.81 3.14
C TRP A 62 4.71 10.70 3.18
N CYS A 63 4.73 9.86 2.15
CA CYS A 63 3.95 8.64 2.03
C CYS A 63 4.83 7.55 1.38
N LEU A 64 4.91 6.39 2.01
CA LEU A 64 5.54 5.19 1.48
C LEU A 64 4.46 4.23 1.03
N VAL A 65 4.55 3.74 -0.20
CA VAL A 65 3.64 2.71 -0.72
C VAL A 65 4.45 1.55 -1.27
N ALA A 66 4.02 0.35 -0.94
CA ALA A 66 4.58 -0.87 -1.46
C ALA A 66 3.48 -1.76 -2.01
N VAL A 67 3.75 -2.40 -3.14
CA VAL A 67 2.83 -3.33 -3.79
C VAL A 67 3.54 -4.66 -3.99
N MET A 68 2.91 -5.76 -3.58
CA MET A 68 3.43 -7.10 -3.77
C MET A 68 3.19 -7.57 -5.20
N ILE A 69 4.29 -7.86 -5.90
CA ILE A 69 4.26 -8.48 -7.23
C ILE A 69 4.43 -9.99 -7.09
N HIS A 70 3.78 -10.75 -7.98
CA HIS A 70 3.84 -12.22 -8.07
C HIS A 70 5.27 -12.82 -8.08
N LYS A 71 6.30 -12.01 -8.36
CA LYS A 71 7.72 -12.41 -8.35
C LYS A 71 8.38 -12.36 -6.95
N GLY A 72 7.59 -12.17 -5.88
CA GLY A 72 8.05 -12.29 -4.49
C GLY A 72 8.89 -11.12 -3.98
N ARG A 73 8.99 -10.03 -4.75
CA ARG A 73 9.61 -8.77 -4.31
C ARG A 73 8.57 -7.65 -4.42
N PRO A 74 8.36 -6.87 -3.34
CA PRO A 74 7.53 -5.68 -3.42
C PRO A 74 8.20 -4.60 -4.27
N GLU A 75 7.41 -3.92 -5.09
CA GLU A 75 7.81 -2.65 -5.72
C GLU A 75 7.42 -1.49 -4.80
N TRP A 76 8.22 -0.42 -4.82
CA TRP A 76 8.12 0.67 -3.86
C TRP A 76 7.99 2.02 -4.54
N MET A 77 7.17 2.88 -3.95
CA MET A 77 7.10 4.30 -4.25
C MET A 77 7.25 5.10 -2.96
N ILE A 78 8.10 6.12 -3.00
CA ILE A 78 8.28 7.09 -1.92
C ILE A 78 7.83 8.44 -2.44
N LEU A 79 6.80 8.98 -1.81
CA LEU A 79 6.30 10.32 -2.04
C LEU A 79 6.79 11.20 -0.89
N SER A 80 7.43 12.32 -1.21
CA SER A 80 8.00 13.24 -0.23
C SER A 80 7.78 14.69 -0.64
N GLY A 81 7.89 15.59 0.33
CA GLY A 81 7.48 16.98 0.20
C GLY A 81 6.06 17.17 0.70
N GLY A 82 5.66 18.40 1.03
CA GLY A 82 4.31 18.72 1.50
C GLY A 82 3.27 18.47 0.42
N LEU A 83 2.90 17.22 0.23
CA LEU A 83 2.00 16.77 -0.82
C LEU A 83 0.56 16.97 -0.34
N SER A 84 -0.27 17.50 -1.22
CA SER A 84 -1.71 17.48 -0.98
C SER A 84 -2.22 16.04 -0.95
N GLU A 85 -3.36 15.85 -0.30
CA GLU A 85 -4.06 14.56 -0.27
C GLU A 85 -4.37 14.08 -1.70
N ASP A 86 -4.84 14.98 -2.58
CA ASP A 86 -5.11 14.69 -3.99
C ASP A 86 -3.86 14.25 -4.78
N ALA A 87 -2.72 14.92 -4.57
CA ALA A 87 -1.47 14.55 -5.24
C ALA A 87 -0.99 13.17 -4.78
N THR A 88 -1.15 12.89 -3.48
CA THR A 88 -0.85 11.58 -2.89
C THR A 88 -1.76 10.51 -3.47
N GLU A 89 -3.08 10.74 -3.51
CA GLU A 89 -4.04 9.78 -4.05
C GLU A 89 -3.75 9.47 -5.53
N ASN A 90 -3.53 10.49 -6.35
CA ASN A 90 -3.26 10.31 -7.78
C ASN A 90 -1.97 9.52 -8.03
N ALA A 91 -0.90 9.82 -7.28
CA ALA A 91 0.35 9.09 -7.40
C ALA A 91 0.21 7.62 -6.98
N VAL A 92 -0.51 7.35 -5.87
CA VAL A 92 -0.76 5.98 -5.41
C VAL A 92 -1.63 5.21 -6.39
N ARG A 93 -2.70 5.82 -6.91
CA ARG A 93 -3.57 5.22 -7.92
C ARG A 93 -2.78 4.86 -9.18
N PHE A 94 -1.95 5.79 -9.68
CA PHE A 94 -1.09 5.57 -10.84
C PHE A 94 -0.09 4.42 -10.60
N PHE A 95 0.55 4.39 -9.43
CA PHE A 95 1.51 3.35 -9.06
C PHE A 95 0.86 1.96 -9.01
N CYS A 96 -0.27 1.83 -8.31
CA CYS A 96 -1.03 0.58 -8.24
C CYS A 96 -1.49 0.11 -9.63
N GLN A 97 -2.01 1.02 -10.46
CA GLN A 97 -2.42 0.69 -11.83
C GLN A 97 -1.23 0.21 -12.67
N THR A 98 -0.09 0.89 -12.60
CA THR A 98 1.11 0.52 -13.35
C THR A 98 1.56 -0.90 -12.99
N VAL A 99 1.67 -1.19 -11.69
CA VAL A 99 2.06 -2.51 -11.19
C VAL A 99 1.06 -3.59 -11.59
N LEU A 100 -0.25 -3.33 -11.49
CA LEU A 100 -1.29 -4.28 -11.90
C LEU A 100 -1.27 -4.58 -13.41
N THR A 101 -0.95 -3.57 -14.21
CA THR A 101 -0.91 -3.70 -15.67
C THR A 101 0.29 -4.56 -16.08
N GLU A 102 1.46 -4.35 -15.47
CA GLU A 102 2.65 -5.18 -15.70
C GLU A 102 2.42 -6.66 -15.33
N VAL A 103 1.71 -6.92 -14.22
CA VAL A 103 1.36 -8.29 -13.79
C VAL A 103 0.37 -8.95 -14.75
N SER A 104 -0.58 -8.18 -15.30
CA SER A 104 -1.61 -8.70 -16.22
C SER A 104 -1.07 -9.02 -17.62
N THR A 105 0.11 -8.50 -17.97
CA THR A 105 0.78 -8.76 -19.26
C THR A 105 1.77 -9.92 -19.24
N CYS A 106 2.00 -10.56 -18.09
CA CYS A 106 2.77 -11.81 -18.03
C CYS A 106 1.86 -13.00 -18.41
N PRO A 107 2.14 -13.72 -19.52
CA PRO A 107 1.38 -14.91 -19.94
C PRO A 107 1.53 -16.09 -18.99
#